data_AF-A0AA39ZG08-F1
#
_entry.id   AF-A0AA39ZG08-F1
#
_cell.length_a   1.000
_cell.length_b   1.000
_cell.length_c   1.000
_cell.angle_alpha   90.00
_cell.angle_beta   90.00
_cell.angle_gamma   90.00
#
_symmetry.space_group_name_H-M   'P 1'
#
loop_
_entity.id
_entity.type
_entity.pdbx_description
1 polymer ?
#
loop_
_entity_poly.entity_id
_entity_poly.type
_entity_poly.pdbx_seq_one_letter_code
_entity_poly.pdbx_strand_id
1 'polypeptide(L)'
;MQPPPLFPLSRNNHRGRSKAIMNYDALPTPSSKAEATDFLQTLLNKNLRVGTTDGRMFWGSFKCTDSDCNLVLQHTYEYRPPSLSQLQSAATTTTTTTTTTKVVMDMTSRYLGLVVVPGQYITKIEVEEFASQLKKKQQKQSPPQQPQQQQPQQQQQQPTRKVEIS
;
A
#
# COMPACT_ATOMS: atom_id res chain seq x y z
N MET A 1 -22.89 -32.49 31.36
CA MET A 1 -22.39 -31.82 30.14
C MET A 1 -21.19 -30.98 30.52
N GLN A 2 -20.00 -31.33 30.04
CA GLN A 2 -18.75 -30.58 30.27
C GLN A 2 -18.37 -29.83 28.98
N PRO A 3 -17.83 -28.60 29.06
CA PRO A 3 -17.33 -27.89 27.90
C PRO A 3 -16.01 -28.53 27.40
N PRO A 4 -15.70 -28.44 26.08
CA PRO A 4 -14.48 -29.03 25.54
C PRO A 4 -13.22 -28.24 25.98
N PRO A 5 -12.05 -28.91 26.05
CA PRO A 5 -10.82 -28.28 26.50
C PRO A 5 -10.28 -27.27 25.46
N LEU A 6 -9.83 -26.12 25.97
CA LEU A 6 -9.10 -25.11 25.20
C LEU A 6 -7.69 -25.63 24.89
N PHE A 7 -7.36 -25.80 23.61
CA PHE A 7 -6.00 -26.06 23.17
C PHE A 7 -5.15 -24.78 23.30
N PRO A 8 -3.92 -24.85 23.84
CA PRO A 8 -3.04 -23.70 23.93
C PRO A 8 -2.47 -23.34 22.55
N LEU A 9 -2.68 -22.10 22.11
CA LEU A 9 -2.00 -21.55 20.93
C LEU A 9 -0.50 -21.43 21.20
N SER A 10 0.27 -22.18 20.43
CA SER A 10 1.74 -22.20 20.42
C SER A 10 2.31 -20.80 20.15
N ARG A 11 3.10 -20.29 21.10
CA ARG A 11 3.91 -19.07 20.92
C ARG A 11 5.08 -19.40 20.01
N ASN A 12 5.05 -18.96 18.75
CA ASN A 12 6.22 -18.99 17.89
C ASN A 12 7.00 -17.67 17.90
N ASN A 13 8.20 -17.80 18.47
CA ASN A 13 9.34 -16.90 18.46
C ASN A 13 9.68 -16.40 17.05
N HIS A 14 9.76 -15.07 16.85
CA HIS A 14 10.16 -14.46 15.58
C HIS A 14 11.47 -13.69 15.74
N ARG A 15 12.58 -14.30 15.30
CA ARG A 15 13.80 -13.58 14.94
C ARG A 15 13.61 -12.90 13.59
N GLY A 16 13.88 -11.59 13.54
CA GLY A 16 14.51 -10.92 12.41
C GLY A 16 13.77 -10.94 11.05
N ARG A 17 12.65 -10.24 10.94
CA ARG A 17 12.21 -9.65 9.67
C ARG A 17 11.21 -8.54 9.96
N SER A 18 11.61 -7.28 9.76
CA SER A 18 10.76 -6.10 9.93
C SER A 18 9.64 -6.10 8.87
N LYS A 19 8.60 -6.88 9.09
CA LYS A 19 7.26 -6.53 8.60
C LYS A 19 6.77 -5.45 9.55
N ALA A 20 6.42 -4.28 9.04
CA ALA A 20 5.50 -3.40 9.74
C ALA A 20 4.15 -4.12 9.80
N ILE A 21 4.03 -5.09 10.70
CA ILE A 21 2.73 -5.50 11.21
C ILE A 21 2.32 -4.29 12.04
N MET A 22 1.42 -3.46 11.51
CA MET A 22 0.77 -2.45 12.32
C MET A 22 0.06 -3.20 13.44
N ASN A 23 0.59 -3.08 14.67
CA ASN A 23 -0.12 -3.52 15.87
C ASN A 23 -1.40 -2.69 15.94
N TYR A 24 -2.55 -3.30 15.64
CA TYR A 24 -3.85 -2.64 15.71
C TYR A 24 -4.19 -2.20 17.14
N ASP A 25 -3.64 -2.88 18.16
CA ASP A 25 -3.82 -2.53 19.58
C ASP A 25 -3.03 -1.28 20.02
N ALA A 26 -2.12 -0.76 19.17
CA ALA A 26 -1.25 0.37 19.50
C ALA A 26 -1.51 1.62 18.64
N LEU A 27 -2.49 1.60 17.75
CA LEU A 27 -2.97 2.80 17.09
C LEU A 27 -3.95 3.51 18.03
N PRO A 28 -3.85 4.84 18.20
CA PRO A 28 -4.83 5.58 18.99
C PRO A 28 -6.20 5.32 18.38
N THR A 29 -7.05 4.56 19.07
CA THR A 29 -8.47 4.50 18.76
C THR A 29 -8.98 5.93 18.91
N PRO A 30 -9.56 6.54 17.87
CA PRO A 30 -10.00 7.92 17.96
C PRO A 30 -10.98 8.02 19.13
N SER A 31 -10.57 8.77 20.14
CA SER A 31 -11.27 8.90 21.41
C SER A 31 -12.51 9.79 21.29
N SER A 32 -12.61 10.54 20.19
CA SER A 32 -13.71 11.45 19.89
C SER A 32 -14.11 11.42 18.42
N LYS A 33 -15.34 11.87 18.14
CA LYS A 33 -15.85 12.04 16.77
C LYS A 33 -14.97 12.99 15.93
N ALA A 34 -14.42 14.03 16.56
CA ALA A 34 -13.55 14.99 15.88
C ALA A 34 -12.27 14.30 15.39
N GLU A 35 -11.60 13.56 16.27
CA GLU A 35 -10.38 12.82 15.94
C GLU A 35 -10.63 11.77 14.84
N ALA A 36 -11.76 11.05 14.90
CA ALA A 36 -12.15 10.10 13.86
C ALA A 36 -12.40 10.79 12.51
N THR A 37 -13.03 11.96 12.53
CA THR A 37 -13.29 12.76 11.33
C THR A 37 -11.99 13.23 10.71
N ASP A 38 -11.07 13.77 11.50
CA ASP A 38 -9.75 14.20 11.04
C ASP A 38 -8.97 13.04 10.43
N PHE A 39 -8.99 11.87 11.08
CA PHE A 39 -8.37 10.66 10.54
C PHE A 39 -8.96 10.27 9.18
N LEU A 40 -10.28 10.18 9.06
CA LEU A 40 -10.97 9.85 7.81
C LEU A 40 -10.69 10.88 6.71
N GLN A 41 -10.61 12.16 7.05
CA GLN A 41 -10.20 13.21 6.11
C GLN A 41 -8.80 12.97 5.55
N THR A 42 -7.87 12.45 6.36
CA THR A 42 -6.53 12.09 5.85
C THR A 42 -6.56 10.94 4.84
N LEU A 43 -7.62 10.13 4.82
CA LEU A 43 -7.77 9.00 3.90
C LEU A 43 -8.49 9.39 2.61
N LEU A 44 -9.21 10.52 2.59
CA LEU A 44 -9.95 10.97 1.41
C LEU A 44 -9.03 11.09 0.19
N ASN A 45 -9.54 10.60 -0.93
CA ASN A 45 -8.87 10.54 -2.23
C ASN A 45 -7.63 9.63 -2.30
N LYS A 46 -7.18 9.00 -1.21
CA LYS A 46 -6.15 7.96 -1.26
C LYS A 46 -6.70 6.67 -1.86
N ASN A 47 -5.83 5.90 -2.50
CA ASN A 47 -6.20 4.57 -2.95
C ASN A 47 -6.21 3.61 -1.77
N LEU A 48 -7.31 2.87 -1.64
CA LEU A 48 -7.46 1.80 -0.67
C LEU A 48 -7.47 0.46 -1.39
N ARG A 49 -6.83 -0.54 -0.78
CA ARG A 49 -7.03 -1.96 -1.07
C ARG A 49 -8.01 -2.52 -0.05
N VAL A 50 -9.15 -2.97 -0.52
CA VAL A 50 -10.25 -3.49 0.30
C VAL A 50 -10.44 -4.97 -0.01
N GLY A 51 -10.19 -5.83 0.97
CA GLY A 51 -10.47 -7.27 0.87
C GLY A 51 -11.90 -7.59 1.28
N THR A 52 -12.53 -8.54 0.61
CA THR A 52 -13.88 -9.02 0.94
C THR A 52 -13.91 -10.47 1.43
N THR A 53 -15.02 -10.86 2.05
CA THR A 53 -15.23 -12.22 2.59
C THR A 53 -15.22 -13.33 1.54
N ASP A 54 -15.55 -13.02 0.28
CA ASP A 54 -15.52 -13.97 -0.83
C ASP A 54 -14.15 -14.01 -1.54
N GLY A 55 -13.13 -13.37 -0.96
CA GLY A 55 -11.75 -13.38 -1.46
C GLY A 55 -11.46 -12.40 -2.59
N ARG A 56 -12.42 -11.56 -2.99
CA ARG A 56 -12.14 -10.46 -3.93
C ARG A 56 -11.35 -9.36 -3.24
N MET A 57 -10.67 -8.56 -4.07
CA MET A 57 -10.00 -7.34 -3.63
C MET A 57 -10.41 -6.19 -4.53
N PHE A 58 -10.89 -5.10 -3.92
CA PHE A 58 -11.17 -3.86 -4.60
C PHE A 58 -10.01 -2.89 -4.39
N TRP A 59 -9.61 -2.21 -5.45
CA TRP A 59 -8.62 -1.16 -5.40
C TRP A 59 -9.19 0.10 -6.03
N GLY A 60 -9.28 1.19 -5.27
CA GLY A 60 -9.87 2.43 -5.76
C GLY A 60 -9.68 3.60 -4.80
N SER A 61 -9.98 4.81 -5.28
CA SER A 61 -9.83 6.06 -4.54
C SER A 61 -11.00 6.26 -3.56
N PHE A 62 -10.70 6.34 -2.27
CA PHE A 62 -11.71 6.52 -1.22
C PHE A 62 -12.39 7.88 -1.28
N LYS A 63 -13.72 7.91 -1.20
CA LYS A 63 -14.51 9.16 -1.25
C LYS A 63 -15.32 9.41 -0.01
N CYS A 64 -15.97 8.40 0.54
CA CYS A 64 -16.70 8.51 1.80
C CYS A 64 -16.97 7.13 2.39
N THR A 65 -17.37 7.16 3.66
CA THR A 65 -17.89 6.03 4.43
C THR A 65 -19.14 6.46 5.18
N ASP A 66 -19.98 5.51 5.56
CA ASP A 66 -21.09 5.70 6.50
C ASP A 66 -20.84 4.98 7.84
N SER A 67 -21.86 4.97 8.70
CA SER A 67 -21.84 4.30 10.02
C SER A 67 -21.73 2.78 9.95
N ASP A 68 -22.15 2.18 8.83
CA ASP A 68 -22.16 0.74 8.62
C ASP A 68 -20.88 0.28 7.90
N CYS A 69 -19.89 1.17 7.79
CA CYS A 69 -18.61 0.97 7.11
C CYS A 69 -18.77 0.67 5.61
N ASN A 70 -19.87 1.08 4.97
CA ASN A 70 -19.98 1.02 3.52
C ASN A 70 -19.01 2.02 2.90
N LEU A 71 -18.16 1.57 1.98
CA LEU A 71 -17.15 2.43 1.35
C LEU A 71 -17.56 2.82 -0.06
N VAL A 72 -17.47 4.11 -0.38
CA VAL A 72 -17.58 4.61 -1.75
C VAL A 72 -16.19 4.79 -2.34
N LEU A 73 -15.93 4.07 -3.44
CA LEU A 73 -14.64 4.08 -4.15
C LEU A 73 -14.82 4.55 -5.60
N GLN A 74 -13.95 5.45 -6.06
CA GLN A 74 -13.84 5.89 -7.46
C GLN A 74 -12.66 5.24 -8.17
N HIS A 75 -12.75 5.16 -9.51
CA HIS A 75 -11.75 4.55 -10.39
C HIS A 75 -11.38 3.13 -9.95
N THR A 76 -12.38 2.36 -9.56
CA THR A 76 -12.20 1.10 -8.85
C THR A 76 -11.92 -0.05 -9.80
N TYR A 77 -10.98 -0.91 -9.42
CA TYR A 77 -10.70 -2.19 -10.05
C TYR A 77 -11.07 -3.32 -9.08
N GLU A 78 -11.71 -4.35 -9.60
CA GLU A 78 -11.99 -5.61 -8.91
C GLU A 78 -10.95 -6.65 -9.32
N TYR A 79 -10.34 -7.31 -8.34
CA TYR A 79 -9.42 -8.42 -8.52
C TYR A 79 -10.05 -9.69 -7.94
N ARG A 80 -10.08 -10.77 -8.73
CA ARG A 80 -10.64 -12.06 -8.30
C ARG A 80 -9.57 -13.14 -8.19
N PRO A 81 -9.69 -14.01 -7.18
CA PRO A 81 -8.81 -15.17 -7.06
C PRO A 81 -8.96 -16.09 -8.27
N PRO A 82 -7.88 -16.78 -8.68
CA PRO A 82 -7.97 -17.80 -9.70
C PRO A 82 -8.95 -18.90 -9.30
N SER A 83 -9.62 -19.50 -10.27
CA SER A 83 -10.54 -20.62 -10.03
C SER A 83 -9.78 -21.87 -9.54
N LEU A 84 -10.49 -22.80 -8.91
CA LEU A 84 -9.91 -24.07 -8.47
C LEU A 84 -9.23 -24.85 -9.62
N SER A 85 -9.76 -24.78 -10.84
CA SER A 85 -9.13 -25.42 -12.00
C SER A 85 -7.79 -24.76 -12.37
N GLN A 86 -7.71 -23.43 -12.30
CA GLN A 86 -6.47 -22.69 -12.56
C GLN A 86 -5.42 -22.99 -11.48
N LEU A 87 -5.84 -23.15 -10.23
CA LEU A 87 -4.96 -23.55 -9.13
C LEU A 87 -4.41 -24.97 -9.33
N GLN A 88 -5.23 -25.94 -9.77
CA GLN A 88 -4.80 -27.32 -10.01
C GLN A 88 -3.78 -27.44 -11.15
N SER A 89 -4.01 -26.71 -12.26
CA SER A 89 -3.07 -26.68 -13.39
C SER A 89 -1.72 -26.06 -13.00
N ALA A 90 -1.73 -25.04 -12.13
CA ALA A 90 -0.50 -24.42 -11.63
C ALA A 90 0.25 -25.31 -10.62
N ALA A 91 -0.48 -26.03 -9.76
CA ALA A 91 0.11 -26.92 -8.76
C ALA A 91 0.85 -28.11 -9.40
N THR A 92 0.31 -28.67 -10.48
CA THR A 92 0.89 -29.82 -11.19
C THR A 92 2.28 -29.51 -11.79
N THR A 93 2.53 -28.23 -12.13
CA THR A 93 3.81 -27.79 -12.71
C THR A 93 4.94 -27.63 -11.66
N THR A 94 4.62 -27.60 -10.36
CA THR A 94 5.59 -27.18 -9.30
C THR A 94 6.16 -28.36 -8.47
N THR A 95 6.02 -29.60 -8.95
CA THR A 95 6.30 -30.83 -8.18
C THR A 95 7.77 -31.27 -8.16
N THR A 96 8.73 -30.36 -7.94
CA THR A 96 10.16 -30.76 -7.87
C THR A 96 11.08 -29.99 -6.93
N THR A 97 10.59 -29.16 -6.00
CA THR A 97 11.49 -28.67 -4.93
C THR A 97 10.79 -28.37 -3.61
N THR A 98 11.11 -29.18 -2.63
CA THR A 98 10.78 -29.10 -1.21
C THR A 98 11.30 -27.80 -0.61
N THR A 99 10.53 -26.73 -0.66
CA THR A 99 10.71 -25.54 0.19
C THR A 99 9.49 -24.64 0.06
N THR A 100 8.96 -24.18 1.20
CA THR A 100 7.78 -23.34 1.40
C THR A 100 7.83 -22.07 0.54
N THR A 101 7.39 -22.17 -0.73
CA THR A 101 7.47 -21.11 -1.72
C THR A 101 6.13 -20.40 -1.80
N LYS A 102 6.16 -19.09 -1.58
CA LYS A 102 5.03 -18.17 -1.78
C LYS A 102 4.59 -18.28 -3.24
N VAL A 103 3.42 -18.88 -3.48
CA VAL A 103 2.86 -18.99 -4.83
C VAL A 103 2.34 -17.60 -5.25
N VAL A 104 2.96 -17.03 -6.28
CA VAL A 104 2.47 -15.81 -6.94
C VAL A 104 1.59 -16.28 -8.09
N MET A 105 0.29 -16.03 -7.99
CA MET A 105 -0.67 -16.33 -9.05
C MET A 105 -1.24 -15.02 -9.59
N ASP A 106 -1.48 -15.01 -10.90
CA ASP A 106 -2.11 -13.89 -11.58
C ASP A 106 -3.59 -13.85 -11.24
N MET A 107 -4.01 -12.75 -10.61
CA MET A 107 -5.42 -12.46 -10.34
C MET A 107 -6.06 -11.90 -11.60
N THR A 108 -7.32 -12.28 -11.88
CA THR A 108 -8.08 -11.61 -12.95
C THR A 108 -8.55 -10.25 -12.46
N SER A 109 -8.42 -9.21 -13.29
CA SER A 109 -8.82 -7.85 -12.92
C SER A 109 -9.83 -7.24 -13.88
N ARG A 110 -10.70 -6.37 -13.38
CA ARG A 110 -11.70 -5.64 -14.17
C ARG A 110 -11.95 -4.25 -13.62
N TYR A 111 -12.03 -3.24 -14.50
CA TYR A 111 -12.43 -1.89 -14.13
C TYR A 111 -13.94 -1.80 -13.87
N LEU A 112 -14.33 -1.14 -12.78
CA LEU A 112 -15.73 -0.95 -12.37
C LEU A 112 -16.17 0.52 -12.36
N GLY A 113 -15.26 1.46 -12.12
CA GLY A 113 -15.61 2.89 -12.01
C GLY A 113 -15.97 3.32 -10.57
N LEU A 114 -17.17 3.87 -10.37
CA LEU A 114 -17.67 4.31 -9.06
C LEU A 114 -18.52 3.20 -8.45
N VAL A 115 -18.15 2.71 -7.27
CA VAL A 115 -18.82 1.60 -6.60
C VAL A 115 -19.01 1.84 -5.11
N VAL A 116 -19.99 1.15 -4.54
CA VAL A 116 -20.15 0.99 -3.10
C VAL A 116 -19.74 -0.43 -2.72
N VAL A 117 -18.83 -0.56 -1.77
CA VAL A 117 -18.46 -1.85 -1.16
C VAL A 117 -19.19 -1.95 0.19
N PRO A 118 -20.10 -2.94 0.38
CA PRO A 118 -20.85 -3.05 1.62
C PRO A 118 -19.94 -3.42 2.80
N GLY A 119 -20.06 -2.69 3.90
CA GLY A 119 -19.17 -2.83 5.07
C GLY A 119 -19.19 -4.21 5.70
N GLN A 120 -20.35 -4.87 5.70
CA GLN A 120 -20.53 -6.23 6.23
C GLN A 120 -19.68 -7.31 5.54
N TYR A 121 -19.18 -7.05 4.32
CA TYR A 121 -18.33 -7.97 3.59
C TYR A 121 -16.85 -7.58 3.64
N ILE A 122 -16.49 -6.46 4.24
CA ILE A 122 -15.10 -5.99 4.28
C ILE A 122 -14.33 -6.77 5.36
N THR A 123 -13.24 -7.40 4.95
CA THR A 123 -12.35 -8.16 5.87
C THR A 123 -11.07 -7.41 6.20
N LYS A 124 -10.63 -6.50 5.32
CA LYS A 124 -9.39 -5.76 5.48
C LYS A 124 -9.38 -4.50 4.62
N ILE A 125 -8.83 -3.41 5.15
CA ILE A 125 -8.57 -2.17 4.41
C ILE A 125 -7.10 -1.81 4.58
N GLU A 126 -6.41 -1.57 3.48
CA GLU A 126 -5.02 -1.10 3.47
C GLU A 126 -4.92 0.18 2.63
N VAL A 127 -4.24 1.19 3.15
CA VAL A 127 -3.91 2.40 2.38
C VAL A 127 -2.71 2.09 1.50
N GLU A 128 -2.81 2.38 0.21
CA GLU A 128 -1.65 2.27 -0.68
C GLU A 128 -0.77 3.50 -0.55
N GLU A 129 0.48 3.30 -0.11
CA GLU A 129 1.51 4.33 -0.11
C GLU A 129 2.54 4.02 -1.20
N PHE A 130 2.52 4.78 -2.30
CA PHE A 130 3.57 4.64 -3.31
C PHE A 130 4.92 5.07 -2.74
N ALA A 131 5.98 4.27 -2.94
CA ALA A 131 7.33 4.56 -2.45
C ALA A 131 7.88 5.93 -2.93
N SER A 132 7.38 6.45 -4.05
CA SER A 132 7.68 7.79 -4.55
C SER A 132 7.15 8.92 -3.67
N GLN A 133 6.09 8.68 -2.89
CA GLN A 133 5.50 9.64 -1.96
C GLN A 133 6.25 9.68 -0.61
N LEU A 134 6.87 8.57 -0.20
CA LEU A 134 7.68 8.51 1.02
C LEU A 134 8.94 9.39 0.94
N LYS A 135 9.57 9.50 -0.24
CA LYS A 135 10.76 10.36 -0.45
C LYS A 135 10.49 11.85 -0.24
N LYS A 136 9.28 12.34 -0.56
CA LYS A 136 8.90 13.76 -0.40
C LYS A 136 8.67 14.18 1.05
N LYS A 137 8.29 13.25 1.94
CA LYS A 137 8.12 13.53 3.38
C LYS A 137 9.46 13.74 4.10
N GLN A 138 10.51 13.03 3.71
CA GLN A 138 11.84 13.14 4.34
C GLN A 138 12.57 14.46 3.99
N GLN A 139 12.31 15.04 2.82
CA GLN A 139 12.94 16.32 2.41
C GLN A 139 12.35 17.57 3.08
N LYS A 140 11.20 17.47 3.75
CA LYS A 140 10.60 18.62 4.47
C LYS A 140 11.16 18.83 5.89
N GLN A 141 12.12 18.01 6.32
CA GLN A 141 12.75 18.06 7.64
C GLN A 141 14.27 18.36 7.61
N SER A 142 14.79 18.93 6.53
CA SER A 142 16.14 19.52 6.54
C SER A 142 16.06 21.01 6.89
N PRO A 143 16.81 21.51 7.90
CA PRO A 143 16.81 22.92 8.24
C PRO A 143 17.34 23.77 7.06
N PRO A 144 16.83 25.00 6.88
CA PRO A 144 17.22 25.85 5.76
C PRO A 144 18.71 26.21 5.84
N GLN A 145 19.47 25.85 4.80
CA GLN A 145 20.84 26.33 4.59
C GLN A 145 20.80 27.81 4.18
N GLN A 146 21.60 28.64 4.86
CA GLN A 146 21.76 30.07 4.55
C GLN A 146 22.32 30.27 3.13
N PRO A 147 21.87 31.30 2.38
CA PRO A 147 22.41 31.59 1.06
C PRO A 147 23.85 32.10 1.15
N GLN A 148 24.79 31.40 0.49
CA GLN A 148 26.14 31.91 0.24
C GLN A 148 26.09 32.98 -0.86
N GLN A 149 26.62 34.17 -0.56
CA GLN A 149 26.82 35.26 -1.52
C GLN A 149 27.92 34.89 -2.52
N GLN A 150 27.58 34.81 -3.81
CA GLN A 150 28.55 34.72 -4.90
C GLN A 150 28.95 36.12 -5.37
N GLN A 151 30.26 36.41 -5.34
CA GLN A 151 30.85 37.61 -5.96
C GLN A 151 30.96 37.44 -7.48
N PRO A 152 30.72 38.50 -8.28
CA PRO A 152 30.80 38.44 -9.74
C PRO A 152 32.26 38.48 -10.23
N GLN A 153 32.69 37.45 -10.97
CA GLN A 153 33.95 37.48 -11.72
C GLN A 153 33.74 38.08 -13.11
N GLN A 154 34.62 39.02 -13.46
CA GLN A 154 34.61 39.83 -14.67
C GLN A 154 34.99 39.04 -15.92
N GLN A 155 34.40 39.49 -17.01
CA GLN A 155 34.47 39.00 -18.37
C GLN A 155 35.80 39.39 -19.04
N GLN A 156 36.51 38.46 -19.68
CA GLN A 156 37.55 38.81 -20.64
C GLN A 156 37.61 37.86 -21.85
N GLN A 157 37.86 38.48 -22.99
CA GLN A 157 37.50 38.09 -24.35
C GLN A 157 38.43 37.03 -24.97
N GLN A 158 37.90 36.29 -25.96
CA GLN A 158 38.66 35.40 -26.84
C GLN A 158 39.60 36.18 -27.77
N PRO A 159 40.65 35.50 -28.30
CA PRO A 159 40.68 35.40 -29.75
C PRO A 159 41.00 33.98 -30.28
N THR A 160 40.39 33.70 -31.43
CA THR A 160 40.50 32.51 -32.28
C THR A 160 41.91 32.24 -32.80
N ARG A 161 42.28 30.96 -32.98
CA ARG A 161 43.16 30.55 -34.09
C ARG A 161 42.91 29.10 -34.52
N LYS A 162 42.56 28.93 -35.80
CA LYS A 162 42.51 27.66 -36.54
C LYS A 162 43.91 27.07 -36.68
N VAL A 163 44.06 25.74 -36.64
CA VAL A 163 45.11 25.01 -37.38
C VAL A 163 44.57 23.63 -37.79
N GLU A 164 44.63 23.37 -39.09
CA GLU A 164 44.41 22.11 -39.81
C GLU A 164 45.73 21.34 -39.88
N ILE A 165 45.75 20.01 -39.67
CA ILE A 165 46.87 19.16 -40.12
C ILE A 165 46.32 17.79 -40.58
N SER A 166 46.86 17.38 -41.73
CA SER A 166 46.61 16.22 -42.59
C SER A 166 46.60 14.84 -41.95
#